data_AF-A0A4Q1ER16-F1
#
_entry.id   AF-A0A4Q1ER16-F1
#
_cell.length_a   1.000
_cell.length_b   1.000
_cell.length_c   1.000
_cell.angle_alpha   90.00
_cell.angle_beta   90.00
_cell.angle_gamma   90.00
#
_symmetry.space_group_name_H-M   'P 1'
#
loop_
_entity.id
_entity.type
_entity.pdbx_description
1 polymer ?
#
loop_
_entity_poly.entity_id
_entity_poly.type
_entity_poly.pdbx_seq_one_letter_code
_entity_poly.pdbx_strand_id
1 'polypeptide(L)'
;MMKIKFLLLFLIIGTVFCHAQTNNEEKNTPEKRTYEELEKEFYSTRMGEGNSKSIADDYLKKAKSEKDATHIAEGYVMRHFEENLSDALKDLDSLQHITQNSKEDTYPARTYLLRGNLYFRNDNLQSALNNYILGLKYAKEKGNKRQIAMAHISIAYLNNYIGKHAETAKVLRHYAYDADYMNEDEKKRSN
;
A
#
# COMPACT_ATOMS: atom_id res chain seq x y z
N MET A 1 -19.30 -63.13 2.99
CA MET A 1 -20.02 -61.90 3.42
C MET A 1 -19.16 -60.83 4.12
N MET A 2 -17.88 -61.05 4.43
CA MET A 2 -17.02 -60.02 5.09
C MET A 2 -16.37 -59.00 4.15
N LYS A 3 -16.18 -59.31 2.86
CA LYS A 3 -15.48 -58.42 1.90
C LYS A 3 -16.32 -57.20 1.47
N ILE A 4 -17.65 -57.32 1.46
CA ILE A 4 -18.57 -56.22 1.11
C ILE A 4 -18.73 -55.22 2.27
N LYS A 5 -18.64 -55.67 3.52
CA LYS A 5 -18.70 -54.79 4.70
C LYS A 5 -17.48 -53.87 4.81
N PHE A 6 -16.29 -54.34 4.42
CA PHE A 6 -15.08 -53.51 4.36
C PHE A 6 -15.13 -52.47 3.23
N LEU A 7 -15.77 -52.80 2.10
CA LEU A 7 -15.92 -51.86 0.97
C LEU A 7 -16.85 -50.69 1.33
N LEU A 8 -17.93 -50.97 2.08
CA LEU A 8 -18.85 -49.94 2.58
C LEU A 8 -18.21 -49.04 3.65
N LEU A 9 -17.31 -49.58 4.48
CA LEU A 9 -16.59 -48.79 5.48
C LEU A 9 -15.60 -47.80 4.84
N PHE A 10 -14.97 -48.19 3.72
CA PHE A 10 -14.04 -47.32 2.97
C PHE A 10 -14.77 -46.15 2.28
N LEU A 11 -16.01 -46.36 1.82
CA LEU A 11 -16.82 -45.34 1.14
C LEU A 11 -17.32 -44.25 2.10
N ILE A 12 -17.59 -44.59 3.35
CA ILE A 12 -18.03 -43.63 4.37
C ILE A 12 -16.85 -42.73 4.80
N ILE A 13 -15.65 -43.29 4.92
CA ILE A 13 -14.44 -42.53 5.30
C ILE A 13 -14.05 -41.52 4.20
N GLY A 14 -14.15 -41.89 2.93
CA GLY A 14 -13.85 -40.98 1.81
C GLY A 14 -14.73 -39.73 1.77
N THR A 15 -16.01 -39.85 2.13
CA THR A 15 -16.93 -38.69 2.11
C THR A 15 -16.67 -37.70 3.25
N VAL A 16 -16.23 -38.17 4.43
CA VAL A 16 -15.93 -37.29 5.59
C VAL A 16 -14.63 -36.52 5.37
N PHE A 17 -13.60 -37.13 4.76
CA PHE A 17 -12.35 -36.43 4.46
C PHE A 17 -12.50 -35.41 3.32
N CYS A 18 -13.38 -35.64 2.34
CA CYS A 18 -13.63 -34.66 1.27
C CYS A 18 -14.45 -33.43 1.71
N HIS A 19 -15.32 -33.55 2.72
CA HIS A 19 -16.13 -32.41 3.22
C HIS A 19 -15.43 -31.58 4.30
N ALA A 20 -14.30 -32.04 4.85
CA ALA A 20 -13.55 -31.29 5.85
C ALA A 20 -12.70 -30.14 5.27
N GLN A 21 -12.47 -30.11 3.96
CA GLN A 21 -11.67 -29.06 3.28
C GLN A 21 -12.53 -27.93 2.67
N THR A 22 -13.83 -28.13 2.47
CA THR A 22 -14.63 -27.22 1.63
C THR A 22 -15.05 -25.92 2.30
N ASN A 23 -15.12 -25.85 3.63
CA ASN A 23 -15.71 -24.69 4.32
C ASN A 23 -14.72 -23.54 4.58
N ASN A 24 -13.41 -23.82 4.57
CA ASN A 24 -12.37 -22.80 4.76
C ASN A 24 -11.74 -22.34 3.44
N GLU A 25 -11.64 -23.21 2.44
CA GLU A 25 -11.07 -22.85 1.12
C GLU A 25 -12.00 -21.94 0.31
N GLU A 26 -13.32 -22.08 0.44
CA GLU A 26 -14.29 -21.21 -0.22
C GLU A 26 -14.26 -19.76 0.29
N LYS A 27 -13.75 -19.50 1.50
CA LYS A 27 -13.64 -18.14 2.06
C LYS A 27 -12.30 -17.49 1.74
N ASN A 28 -11.29 -18.31 1.40
CA ASN A 28 -9.94 -17.88 1.09
C ASN A 28 -9.72 -17.63 -0.41
N THR A 29 -10.77 -17.67 -1.24
CA THR A 29 -10.66 -17.26 -2.64
C THR A 29 -10.52 -15.73 -2.70
N PRO A 30 -9.47 -15.18 -3.32
CA PRO A 30 -9.22 -13.73 -3.39
C PRO A 30 -10.43 -12.89 -3.82
N GLU A 31 -11.25 -13.45 -4.70
CA GLU A 31 -12.43 -12.82 -5.30
C GLU A 31 -13.56 -12.56 -4.28
N LYS A 32 -13.63 -13.37 -3.21
CA LYS A 32 -14.68 -13.30 -2.18
C LYS A 32 -14.34 -12.40 -0.99
N ARG A 33 -13.07 -12.01 -0.86
CA ARG A 33 -12.62 -11.08 0.18
C ARG A 33 -13.01 -9.65 -0.18
N THR A 34 -13.37 -8.86 0.83
CA THR A 34 -13.62 -7.43 0.66
C THR A 34 -12.31 -6.65 0.53
N TYR A 35 -12.35 -5.47 -0.09
CA TYR A 35 -11.18 -4.59 -0.14
C TYR A 35 -10.71 -4.20 1.26
N GLU A 36 -11.63 -3.90 2.18
CA GLU A 36 -11.30 -3.58 3.58
C GLU A 36 -10.55 -4.71 4.29
N GLU A 37 -10.96 -5.97 4.09
CA GLU A 37 -10.24 -7.12 4.66
C GLU A 37 -8.83 -7.27 4.09
N LEU A 38 -8.67 -7.04 2.79
CA LEU A 38 -7.37 -7.13 2.11
C LEU A 38 -6.44 -5.98 2.55
N GLU A 39 -6.95 -4.74 2.60
CA GLU A 39 -6.20 -3.57 3.08
C GLU A 39 -5.78 -3.75 4.53
N LYS A 40 -6.71 -4.19 5.40
CA LYS A 40 -6.42 -4.41 6.81
C LYS A 40 -5.32 -5.45 6.99
N GLU A 41 -5.40 -6.58 6.28
CA GLU A 41 -4.36 -7.60 6.37
C GLU A 41 -3.01 -7.07 5.87
N PHE A 42 -3.00 -6.40 4.71
CA PHE A 42 -1.78 -5.83 4.13
C PHE A 42 -1.11 -4.83 5.06
N TYR A 43 -1.83 -3.81 5.55
CA TYR A 43 -1.26 -2.77 6.40
C TYR A 43 -1.00 -3.22 7.85
N SER A 44 -1.54 -4.37 8.27
CA SER A 44 -1.17 -5.00 9.55
C SER A 44 0.11 -5.85 9.46
N THR A 45 0.53 -6.21 8.25
CA THR A 45 1.71 -7.03 8.00
C THR A 45 2.93 -6.15 7.81
N ARG A 46 4.09 -6.56 8.34
CA ARG A 46 5.35 -5.85 8.09
C ARG A 46 5.75 -6.02 6.62
N MET A 47 6.24 -4.94 6.00
CA MET A 47 6.74 -4.95 4.62
C MET A 47 7.79 -6.06 4.42
N GLY A 48 7.63 -6.87 3.37
CA GLY A 48 8.52 -8.00 3.09
C GLY A 48 8.39 -9.20 4.03
N GLU A 49 7.46 -9.18 5.00
CA GLU A 49 7.13 -10.33 5.85
C GLU A 49 5.79 -10.96 5.43
N GLY A 50 5.66 -12.27 5.64
CA GLY A 50 4.39 -12.98 5.46
C GLY A 50 3.93 -13.06 4.00
N ASN A 51 2.64 -12.81 3.78
CA ASN A 51 1.92 -12.93 2.51
C ASN A 51 1.57 -11.55 1.89
N SER A 52 2.19 -10.45 2.34
CA SER A 52 1.91 -9.07 1.90
C SER A 52 1.87 -8.92 0.37
N LYS A 53 2.85 -9.51 -0.33
CA LYS A 53 2.90 -9.51 -1.80
C LYS A 53 1.69 -10.20 -2.42
N SER A 54 1.35 -11.39 -1.93
CA SER A 54 0.17 -12.14 -2.41
C SER A 54 -1.11 -11.33 -2.20
N ILE A 55 -1.26 -10.68 -1.05
CA ILE A 55 -2.43 -9.83 -0.75
C ILE A 55 -2.51 -8.66 -1.73
N ALA A 56 -1.39 -7.99 -2.02
CA ALA A 56 -1.36 -6.89 -2.98
C ALA A 56 -1.70 -7.34 -4.41
N ASP A 57 -1.19 -8.50 -4.83
CA ASP A 57 -1.50 -9.09 -6.14
C ASP A 57 -2.98 -9.49 -6.26
N ASP A 58 -3.53 -10.11 -5.21
CA ASP A 58 -4.94 -10.49 -5.11
C ASP A 58 -5.87 -9.27 -5.16
N TYR A 59 -5.53 -8.23 -4.40
CA TYR A 59 -6.24 -6.96 -4.38
C TYR A 59 -6.26 -6.31 -5.76
N LEU A 60 -5.10 -6.20 -6.42
CA LEU A 60 -5.01 -5.59 -7.73
C LEU A 60 -5.71 -6.42 -8.81
N LYS A 61 -5.66 -7.75 -8.71
CA LYS A 61 -6.38 -8.66 -9.63
C LYS A 61 -7.89 -8.46 -9.51
N LYS A 62 -8.42 -8.40 -8.29
CA LYS A 62 -9.83 -8.12 -8.01
C LYS A 62 -10.25 -6.75 -8.54
N ALA A 63 -9.48 -5.71 -8.24
CA ALA A 63 -9.76 -4.36 -8.73
C ALA A 63 -9.82 -4.27 -10.27
N LYS A 64 -8.91 -4.99 -10.95
CA LYS A 64 -8.91 -5.08 -12.42
C LYS A 64 -10.09 -5.85 -12.99
N SER A 65 -10.53 -6.94 -12.35
CA SER A 65 -11.70 -7.70 -12.82
C SER A 65 -13.00 -6.90 -12.66
N GLU A 66 -13.10 -6.11 -11.60
CA GLU A 66 -14.24 -5.23 -11.32
C GLU A 66 -14.18 -3.89 -12.06
N LYS A 67 -13.04 -3.56 -12.69
CA LYS A 67 -12.77 -2.30 -13.39
C LYS A 67 -12.92 -1.08 -12.48
N ASP A 68 -12.59 -1.24 -11.21
CA ASP A 68 -12.65 -0.17 -10.22
C ASP A 68 -11.35 0.64 -10.26
N ALA A 69 -11.38 1.84 -10.85
CA ALA A 69 -10.19 2.67 -11.02
C ALA A 69 -9.56 3.09 -9.68
N THR A 70 -10.36 3.31 -8.64
CA THR A 70 -9.89 3.72 -7.32
C THR A 70 -9.12 2.57 -6.65
N HIS A 71 -9.71 1.38 -6.63
CA HIS A 71 -9.04 0.20 -6.08
C HIS A 71 -7.89 -0.28 -6.99
N ILE A 72 -7.93 -0.06 -8.30
CA ILE A 72 -6.77 -0.33 -9.17
C ILE A 72 -5.60 0.57 -8.76
N ALA A 73 -5.86 1.86 -8.53
CA ALA A 73 -4.83 2.80 -8.08
C ALA A 73 -4.23 2.35 -6.73
N GLU A 74 -5.08 1.98 -5.76
CA GLU A 74 -4.58 1.50 -4.46
C GLU A 74 -3.82 0.17 -4.58
N GLY A 75 -4.23 -0.74 -5.47
CA GLY A 75 -3.52 -2.00 -5.69
C GLY A 75 -2.11 -1.80 -6.24
N TYR A 76 -1.92 -0.81 -7.12
CA TYR A 76 -0.58 -0.41 -7.54
C TYR A 76 0.24 0.20 -6.39
N VAL A 77 -0.40 0.93 -5.47
CA VAL A 77 0.27 1.44 -4.26
C VAL A 77 0.62 0.29 -3.30
N MET A 78 -0.22 -0.71 -3.12
CA MET A 78 0.13 -1.85 -2.26
C MET A 78 1.30 -2.63 -2.86
N ARG A 79 1.20 -2.98 -4.15
CA ARG A 79 2.20 -3.81 -4.80
C ARG A 79 3.58 -3.15 -4.90
N HIS A 80 3.68 -1.84 -5.14
CA HIS A 80 4.98 -1.18 -5.25
C HIS A 80 5.83 -1.28 -3.96
N PHE A 81 5.21 -1.51 -2.78
CA PHE A 81 5.93 -1.71 -1.53
C PHE A 81 6.65 -3.06 -1.46
N GLU A 82 6.18 -4.04 -2.22
CA GLU A 82 6.62 -5.44 -2.19
C GLU A 82 7.49 -5.80 -3.40
N GLU A 83 7.78 -4.83 -4.26
CA GLU A 83 8.54 -5.03 -5.50
C GLU A 83 9.96 -4.45 -5.43
N ASN A 84 10.83 -4.99 -6.29
CA ASN A 84 12.13 -4.39 -6.55
C ASN A 84 11.98 -3.01 -7.21
N LEU A 85 13.05 -2.20 -7.20
CA LEU A 85 13.04 -0.83 -7.74
C LEU A 85 12.43 -0.73 -9.16
N SER A 86 12.80 -1.62 -10.07
CA SER A 86 12.32 -1.58 -11.46
C SER A 86 10.81 -1.82 -11.53
N ASP A 87 10.31 -2.85 -10.86
CA ASP A 87 8.89 -3.21 -10.93
C ASP A 87 8.01 -2.26 -10.11
N ALA A 88 8.51 -1.78 -8.97
CA ALA A 88 7.85 -0.71 -8.21
C ALA A 88 7.73 0.59 -9.02
N LEU A 89 8.72 0.95 -9.85
CA LEU A 89 8.60 2.10 -10.75
C LEU A 89 7.51 1.91 -11.82
N LYS A 90 7.39 0.70 -12.40
CA LYS A 90 6.31 0.37 -13.35
C LYS A 90 4.93 0.47 -12.70
N ASP A 91 4.81 0.07 -11.44
CA ASP A 91 3.58 0.23 -10.66
C ASP A 91 3.24 1.69 -10.44
N LEU A 92 4.23 2.52 -10.09
CA LEU A 92 4.03 3.96 -9.94
C LEU A 92 3.73 4.67 -11.28
N ASP A 93 4.25 4.19 -12.40
CA ASP A 93 3.87 4.68 -13.74
C ASP A 93 2.42 4.31 -14.08
N SER A 94 2.01 3.08 -13.76
CA SER A 94 0.62 2.64 -13.93
C SER A 94 -0.33 3.44 -13.04
N LEU A 95 0.07 3.70 -11.79
CA LEU A 95 -0.64 4.57 -10.87
C LEU A 95 -0.80 5.98 -11.44
N GLN A 96 0.27 6.57 -11.97
CA GLN A 96 0.22 7.89 -12.59
C GLN A 96 -0.74 7.91 -13.79
N HIS A 97 -0.74 6.87 -14.62
CA HIS A 97 -1.60 6.78 -15.77
C HIS A 97 -3.09 6.68 -15.39
N ILE A 98 -3.45 5.78 -14.46
CA ILE A 98 -4.85 5.58 -14.08
C ILE A 98 -5.42 6.79 -13.32
N THR A 99 -4.56 7.55 -12.62
CA THR A 99 -4.95 8.73 -11.83
C THR A 99 -4.76 10.06 -12.56
N GLN A 100 -4.35 10.07 -13.83
CA GLN A 100 -4.02 11.29 -14.58
C GLN A 100 -5.17 12.33 -14.63
N ASN A 101 -6.41 11.86 -14.61
CA ASN A 101 -7.63 12.68 -14.62
C ASN A 101 -8.37 12.65 -13.27
N SER A 102 -7.72 12.19 -12.20
CA SER A 102 -8.32 12.10 -10.88
C SER A 102 -8.70 13.49 -10.36
N LYS A 103 -9.89 13.57 -9.76
CA LYS A 103 -10.37 14.77 -9.07
C LYS A 103 -9.93 14.81 -7.60
N GLU A 104 -9.42 13.69 -7.09
CA GLU A 104 -8.91 13.59 -5.73
C GLU A 104 -7.79 14.61 -5.49
N ASP A 105 -7.75 15.17 -4.29
CA ASP A 105 -6.72 16.14 -3.91
C ASP A 105 -5.33 15.49 -3.70
N THR A 106 -5.30 14.15 -3.63
CA THR A 106 -4.09 13.36 -3.38
C THR A 106 -3.24 13.16 -4.63
N TYR A 107 -3.82 13.25 -5.83
CA TYR A 107 -3.10 13.06 -7.10
C TYR A 107 -2.90 14.39 -7.84
N PRO A 108 -1.72 14.60 -8.46
CA PRO A 108 -0.64 13.62 -8.68
C PRO A 108 0.42 13.58 -7.57
N ALA A 109 0.28 14.38 -6.52
CA ALA A 109 1.29 14.51 -5.47
C ALA A 109 1.66 13.18 -4.79
N ARG A 110 0.69 12.31 -4.49
CA ARG A 110 0.92 10.97 -3.92
C ARG A 110 1.92 10.17 -4.73
N THR A 111 1.78 10.14 -6.06
CA THR A 111 2.64 9.37 -6.96
C THR A 111 4.09 9.82 -6.88
N TYR A 112 4.32 11.14 -6.88
CA TYR A 112 5.66 11.70 -6.74
C TYR A 112 6.24 11.46 -5.34
N LEU A 113 5.45 11.56 -4.27
CA LEU A 113 5.93 11.27 -2.92
C LEU A 113 6.32 9.80 -2.74
N LEU A 114 5.51 8.87 -3.26
CA LEU A 114 5.85 7.44 -3.25
C LEU A 114 7.11 7.15 -4.06
N ARG A 115 7.25 7.76 -5.24
CA ARG A 115 8.45 7.63 -6.07
C ARG A 115 9.69 8.19 -5.38
N GLY A 116 9.55 9.32 -4.68
CA GLY A 116 10.61 9.90 -3.86
C GLY A 116 11.05 8.96 -2.73
N ASN A 117 10.09 8.36 -2.02
CA ASN A 117 10.37 7.38 -0.97
C ASN A 117 11.07 6.13 -1.53
N LEU A 118 10.63 5.66 -2.70
CA LEU A 118 11.24 4.52 -3.38
C LEU A 118 12.71 4.80 -3.74
N TYR A 119 13.01 5.96 -4.33
CA TYR A 119 14.39 6.37 -4.61
C TYR A 119 15.22 6.56 -3.34
N PHE A 120 14.65 7.13 -2.29
CA PHE A 120 15.33 7.31 -1.01
C PHE A 120 15.75 5.98 -0.38
N ARG A 121 14.86 4.98 -0.36
CA ARG A 121 15.19 3.63 0.12
C ARG A 121 16.24 2.88 -0.72
N ASN A 122 16.50 3.37 -1.93
CA ASN A 122 17.51 2.83 -2.85
C ASN A 122 18.70 3.80 -3.02
N ASP A 123 18.98 4.63 -2.01
CA ASP A 123 20.12 5.55 -1.93
C ASP A 123 20.24 6.57 -3.09
N ASN A 124 19.20 6.74 -3.90
CA ASN A 124 19.18 7.70 -5.01
C ASN A 124 18.64 9.05 -4.53
N LEU A 125 19.44 9.73 -3.71
CA LEU A 125 19.03 10.95 -2.99
C LEU A 125 18.62 12.10 -3.93
N GLN A 126 19.29 12.23 -5.09
CA GLN A 126 18.95 13.28 -6.07
C GLN A 126 17.58 13.03 -6.69
N SER A 127 17.28 11.79 -7.10
CA SER A 127 15.97 11.45 -7.65
C SER A 127 14.88 11.54 -6.59
N ALA A 128 15.19 11.17 -5.34
CA ALA A 128 14.29 11.37 -4.21
C ALA A 128 13.92 12.85 -4.02
N LEU A 129 14.92 13.73 -3.97
CA LEU A 129 14.72 15.18 -3.81
C LEU A 129 13.87 15.77 -4.94
N ASN A 130 14.19 15.44 -6.19
CA ASN A 130 13.45 15.92 -7.36
C ASN A 130 11.97 15.53 -7.29
N ASN A 131 11.69 14.29 -6.87
CA ASN A 131 10.33 13.80 -6.71
C ASN A 131 9.61 14.45 -5.52
N TYR A 132 10.26 14.65 -4.38
CA TYR A 132 9.64 15.36 -3.25
C TYR A 132 9.32 16.81 -3.58
N ILE A 133 10.14 17.50 -4.38
CA ILE A 133 9.85 18.86 -4.88
C ILE A 133 8.61 18.86 -5.77
N LEU A 134 8.48 17.89 -6.69
CA LEU A 134 7.29 17.75 -7.53
C LEU A 134 6.04 17.41 -6.69
N GLY A 135 6.17 16.48 -5.74
CA GLY A 135 5.11 16.14 -4.81
C GLY A 135 4.63 17.35 -4.00
N LEU A 136 5.57 18.14 -3.48
CA LEU A 136 5.27 19.39 -2.76
C LEU A 136 4.54 20.40 -3.64
N LYS A 137 5.00 20.59 -4.88
CA LYS A 137 4.36 21.50 -5.84
C LYS A 137 2.89 21.13 -6.03
N TYR A 138 2.61 19.87 -6.38
CA TYR A 138 1.24 19.42 -6.64
C TYR A 138 0.37 19.39 -5.38
N ALA A 139 0.94 19.05 -4.22
CA ALA A 139 0.21 19.08 -2.96
C ALA A 139 -0.22 20.52 -2.60
N LYS A 140 0.63 21.52 -2.88
CA LYS A 140 0.28 22.94 -2.74
C LYS A 140 -0.81 23.37 -3.73
N GLU A 141 -0.70 22.97 -4.99
CA GLU A 141 -1.72 23.28 -6.02
C GLU A 141 -3.11 22.71 -5.65
N LYS A 142 -3.15 21.53 -5.02
CA LYS A 142 -4.39 20.89 -4.54
C LYS A 142 -4.81 21.30 -3.14
N GLY A 143 -3.99 22.05 -2.41
CA GLY A 143 -4.26 22.41 -1.01
C GLY A 143 -4.21 21.24 -0.03
N ASN A 144 -3.61 20.11 -0.40
CA ASN A 144 -3.54 18.91 0.45
C ASN A 144 -2.47 19.10 1.55
N LYS A 145 -2.89 19.64 2.70
CA LYS A 145 -2.01 19.94 3.85
C LYS A 145 -1.19 18.73 4.31
N ARG A 146 -1.79 17.54 4.28
CA ARG A 146 -1.12 16.30 4.71
C ARG A 146 0.05 15.96 3.81
N GLN A 147 -0.14 16.00 2.49
CA GLN A 147 0.93 15.72 1.54
C GLN A 147 1.98 16.84 1.49
N ILE A 148 1.60 18.09 1.77
CA ILE A 148 2.57 19.19 1.99
C ILE A 148 3.48 18.85 3.16
N ALA A 149 2.92 18.43 4.29
CA ALA A 149 3.68 18.02 5.47
C ALA A 149 4.60 16.83 5.16
N MET A 150 4.07 15.78 4.51
CA MET A 150 4.86 14.62 4.10
C MET A 150 6.04 15.03 3.22
N ALA A 151 5.83 15.90 2.22
CA ALA A 151 6.88 16.37 1.34
C ALA A 151 7.95 17.16 2.09
N HIS A 152 7.57 18.08 2.98
CA HIS A 152 8.52 18.85 3.79
C HIS A 152 9.32 17.96 4.74
N ILE A 153 8.69 17.00 5.39
CA ILE A 153 9.35 16.02 6.27
C ILE A 153 10.35 15.18 5.46
N SER A 154 9.95 14.66 4.30
CA SER A 154 10.85 13.89 3.43
C SER A 154 12.06 14.72 2.94
N ILE A 155 11.86 15.99 2.60
CA ILE A 155 12.96 16.91 2.25
C ILE A 155 13.85 17.20 3.47
N ALA A 156 13.27 17.34 4.66
CA ALA A 156 14.03 17.52 5.89
C ALA A 156 14.93 16.31 6.18
N TYR A 157 14.42 15.09 6.00
CA TYR A 157 15.25 13.89 6.12
C TYR A 157 16.43 13.90 5.14
N LEU A 158 16.23 14.26 3.87
CA LEU A 158 17.35 14.40 2.92
C LEU A 158 18.35 15.49 3.34
N ASN A 159 17.87 16.62 3.86
CA ASN A 159 18.72 17.69 4.38
C ASN A 159 19.56 17.21 5.58
N ASN A 160 19.02 16.34 6.42
CA ASN A 160 19.73 15.72 7.52
C ASN A 160 20.94 14.89 7.04
N TYR A 161 20.78 14.14 5.94
CA TYR A 161 21.86 13.34 5.35
C TYR A 161 23.05 14.21 4.89
N ILE A 162 22.81 15.46 4.50
CA ILE A 162 23.85 16.40 4.04
C ILE A 162 24.31 17.39 5.14
N GLY A 163 24.03 17.09 6.41
CA GLY A 163 24.54 17.85 7.56
C GLY A 163 23.70 19.05 8.00
N LYS A 164 22.53 19.30 7.40
CA LYS A 164 21.64 20.43 7.76
C LYS A 164 20.72 20.06 8.94
N HIS A 165 21.34 19.71 10.06
CA HIS A 165 20.63 19.15 11.22
C HIS A 165 19.71 20.18 11.91
N ALA A 166 20.14 21.44 12.03
CA ALA A 166 19.36 22.48 12.70
C ALA A 166 18.08 22.82 11.92
N GLU A 167 18.18 22.96 10.60
CA GLU A 167 17.05 23.20 9.71
C GLU A 167 16.09 22.01 9.72
N THR A 168 16.63 20.79 9.70
CA THR A 168 15.84 19.56 9.82
C THR A 168 15.05 19.55 11.12
N ALA A 169 15.71 19.76 12.26
CA ALA A 169 15.06 19.74 13.57
C ALA A 169 13.93 20.78 13.66
N LYS A 170 14.12 21.96 13.06
CA LYS A 170 13.08 23.00 12.99
C LYS A 170 11.85 22.53 12.21
N VAL A 171 12.05 21.92 11.04
CA VAL A 171 10.94 21.42 10.20
C VAL A 171 10.21 20.27 10.90
N LEU A 172 10.95 19.29 11.44
CA LEU A 172 10.36 18.15 12.12
C LEU A 172 9.60 18.57 13.38
N ARG A 173 10.12 19.54 14.15
CA ARG A 173 9.41 20.09 15.33
C ARG A 173 8.10 20.78 14.93
N HIS A 174 8.14 21.62 13.90
CA HIS A 174 6.93 22.30 13.42
C HIS A 174 5.82 21.30 13.07
N TYR A 175 6.14 20.24 12.35
CA TYR A 175 5.15 19.21 12.01
C TYR A 175 4.82 18.28 13.18
N ALA A 176 5.68 18.09 14.17
CA ALA A 176 5.34 17.28 15.32
C ALA A 176 4.37 17.97 16.29
N TYR A 177 4.43 19.30 16.43
CA TYR A 177 3.73 20.01 17.52
C TYR A 177 2.85 21.19 17.08
N ASP A 178 3.19 21.84 15.97
CA ASP A 178 2.60 23.16 15.65
C ASP A 178 1.64 23.12 14.45
N ALA A 179 1.75 22.09 13.59
CA ALA A 179 1.02 22.02 12.33
C ALA A 179 -0.26 21.16 12.44
N ASP A 180 -1.38 21.71 12.02
CA ASP A 180 -2.63 20.96 11.82
C ASP A 180 -2.71 20.43 10.37
N TYR A 181 -2.19 19.21 10.17
CA TYR A 181 -2.15 18.54 8.87
C TYR A 181 -2.66 17.09 8.90
N MET A 182 -2.96 16.56 10.09
CA MET A 182 -3.55 15.22 10.28
C MET A 182 -5.07 15.31 10.24
N ASN A 183 -5.73 14.25 9.77
CA ASN A 183 -7.18 14.14 9.91
C ASN A 183 -7.59 13.75 11.35
N GLU A 184 -8.87 13.86 11.68
CA GLU A 184 -9.37 13.59 13.04
C GLU A 184 -9.14 12.15 13.51
N ASP A 185 -9.13 11.19 12.60
CA ASP A 185 -8.88 9.79 12.94
C ASP A 185 -7.40 9.52 13.22
N GLU A 186 -6.50 10.22 12.54
CA GLU A 186 -5.06 10.21 12.79
C GLU A 186 -4.71 10.87 14.13
N LYS A 187 -5.35 12.01 14.45
CA LYS A 187 -5.19 12.69 15.75
C LYS A 187 -5.60 11.79 16.93
N LYS A 188 -6.64 10.97 16.76
CA LYS A 188 -7.08 10.01 17.79
C LYS A 188 -6.10 8.85 17.99
N ARG A 189 -5.32 8.48 16.97
CA ARG A 189 -4.33 7.40 17.05
C ARG A 189 -2.98 7.85 17.62
N SER A 190 -2.71 9.15 17.68
CA SER A 190 -1.46 9.70 18.23
C SER A 190 -1.53 10.12 19.70
N ASN A 191 -2.72 10.08 20.32
CA ASN A 191 -2.96 10.37 21.74
C ASN A 191 -3.17 9.07 22.52
#